data_AF-A0A351CM09-F1
#
_entry.id   AF-A0A351CM09-F1
#
_cell.length_a   1.000
_cell.length_b   1.000
_cell.length_c   1.000
_cell.angle_alpha   90.00
_cell.angle_beta   90.00
_cell.angle_gamma   90.00
#
_symmetry.space_group_name_H-M   'P 1'
#
loop_
_entity.id
_entity.type
_entity.pdbx_description
1 polymer ?
#
loop_
_entity_poly.entity_id
_entity_poly.type
_entity_poly.pdbx_seq_one_letter_code
_entity_poly.pdbx_strand_id
1 'polypeptide(L)'
;MNNLATSTEPVYESALEKYSTNFVSDNWQIKETKKLSYVLIRGLQDDERFLSALNSLGLIMPEPMKITVNDNRTFIWVSPDEFLLVLESNDKIEFIDKANKAFSNMFAYVIDNSGSYTNLTISGNNYLDVMAKLSPYDYLNLKKHSALSTNLAKAPAIIFRSRSDSITILVRFSFADYLWRILENASSEYT
;
A
#
# COMPACT_ATOMS: atom_id res chain seq x y z
N MET A 1 15.03 34.00 4.25
CA MET A 1 14.76 33.34 2.96
C MET A 1 15.95 32.45 2.66
N ASN A 2 15.89 31.16 3.04
CA ASN A 2 16.96 30.22 2.71
C ASN A 2 16.70 29.65 1.32
N ASN A 3 17.70 29.75 0.45
CA ASN A 3 17.70 29.25 -0.93
C ASN A 3 17.40 27.75 -0.96
N LEU A 4 16.23 27.39 -1.47
CA LEU A 4 15.83 26.00 -1.79
C LEU A 4 16.51 25.45 -3.07
N ALA A 5 17.43 26.20 -3.67
CA ALA A 5 17.94 25.95 -5.02
C ALA A 5 19.30 25.22 -5.10
N THR A 6 19.78 24.57 -4.03
CA THR A 6 21.10 23.88 -4.01
C THR A 6 21.08 22.39 -3.66
N SER A 7 19.90 21.79 -3.43
CA SER A 7 19.81 20.33 -3.26
C SER A 7 19.54 19.67 -4.62
N THR A 8 20.52 18.96 -5.16
CA THR A 8 20.33 18.05 -6.32
C THR A 8 19.85 16.66 -5.89
N GLU A 9 19.69 16.42 -4.59
CA GLU A 9 19.11 15.17 -4.11
C GLU A 9 17.59 15.19 -4.29
N PRO A 10 17.01 14.14 -4.90
CA PRO A 10 15.56 14.03 -5.03
C PRO A 10 14.92 14.03 -3.63
N VAL A 11 14.11 15.04 -3.35
CA VAL A 11 13.37 15.15 -2.10
C VAL A 11 12.07 14.36 -2.24
N TYR A 12 11.82 13.45 -1.30
CA TYR A 12 10.52 12.80 -1.18
C TYR A 12 9.50 13.83 -0.66
N GLU A 13 8.42 14.04 -1.42
CA GLU A 13 7.28 14.85 -1.00
C GLU A 13 6.01 14.00 -1.05
N SER A 14 5.20 14.10 0.01
CA SER A 14 3.89 13.44 0.04
C SER A 14 2.85 14.29 -0.72
N ALA A 15 1.93 13.62 -1.41
CA ALA A 15 0.73 14.25 -2.00
C ALA A 15 -0.20 14.89 -0.94
N LEU A 16 -0.02 14.52 0.34
CA LEU A 16 -0.80 14.99 1.48
C LEU A 16 -0.01 15.89 2.43
N GLU A 17 1.16 16.41 2.02
CA GLU A 17 2.03 17.21 2.87
C GLU A 17 1.33 18.41 3.53
N LYS A 18 0.30 18.97 2.87
CA LYS A 18 -0.50 20.08 3.38
C LYS A 18 -1.52 19.71 4.46
N TYR A 19 -1.74 18.42 4.72
CA TYR A 19 -2.72 17.93 5.68
C TYR A 19 -2.08 17.47 6.98
N SER A 20 -2.80 17.61 8.08
CA SER A 20 -2.43 16.92 9.33
C SER A 20 -2.80 15.45 9.22
N THR A 21 -1.87 14.62 8.74
CA THR A 21 -2.06 13.19 8.54
C THR A 21 -1.98 12.36 9.82
N ASN A 22 -2.15 12.99 10.98
CA ASN A 22 -2.31 12.32 12.28
C ASN A 22 -3.60 12.83 12.94
N PHE A 23 -4.70 12.83 12.19
CA PHE A 23 -5.99 13.13 12.78
C PHE A 23 -6.33 12.00 13.76
N VAL A 24 -6.47 12.34 15.04
CA VAL A 24 -6.73 11.39 16.12
C VAL A 24 -7.97 11.84 16.88
N SER A 25 -9.10 11.18 16.67
CA SER A 25 -10.16 11.07 17.66
C SER A 25 -10.21 9.64 18.20
N ASP A 26 -10.83 9.43 19.37
CA ASP A 26 -11.02 8.09 19.92
C ASP A 26 -11.88 7.21 19.00
N ASN A 27 -12.70 7.86 18.16
CA ASN A 27 -13.55 7.18 17.19
C ASN A 27 -12.84 7.02 15.84
N TRP A 28 -12.22 8.04 15.28
CA TRP A 28 -11.69 7.95 13.93
C TRP A 28 -10.26 8.44 13.85
N GLN A 29 -9.41 7.64 13.22
CA GLN A 29 -8.02 7.98 12.97
C GLN A 29 -7.66 7.67 11.53
N ILE A 30 -7.00 8.64 10.89
CA ILE A 30 -6.40 8.50 9.57
C ILE A 30 -4.94 8.88 9.66
N LYS A 31 -4.07 7.95 9.25
CA LYS A 31 -2.62 8.09 9.29
C LYS A 31 -1.98 7.84 7.94
N GLU A 32 -1.19 8.78 7.46
CA GLU A 32 -0.31 8.51 6.32
C GLU A 32 0.99 7.84 6.78
N THR A 33 1.37 6.76 6.07
CA THR A 33 2.72 6.18 6.21
C THR A 33 3.61 6.66 5.08
N LYS A 34 4.57 7.54 5.41
CA LYS A 34 5.56 8.10 4.49
C LYS A 34 6.80 7.20 4.37
N LYS A 35 7.68 7.50 3.40
CA LYS A 35 8.97 6.80 3.18
C LYS A 35 8.82 5.29 2.93
N LEU A 36 7.74 4.94 2.23
CA LEU A 36 7.53 3.61 1.68
C LEU A 36 7.91 3.60 0.20
N SER A 37 8.32 2.43 -0.25
CA SER A 37 8.48 2.09 -1.65
C SER A 37 7.48 1.02 -2.05
N TYR A 38 7.12 1.05 -3.32
CA TYR A 38 6.14 0.12 -3.90
C TYR A 38 6.80 -0.53 -5.09
N VAL A 39 7.00 -1.83 -5.01
CA VAL A 39 7.69 -2.60 -6.05
C VAL A 39 6.68 -3.53 -6.69
N LEU A 40 6.42 -3.32 -7.98
CA LEU A 40 5.56 -4.20 -8.76
C LEU A 40 6.36 -5.45 -9.11
N ILE A 41 5.80 -6.62 -8.84
CA ILE A 41 6.40 -7.91 -9.16
C ILE A 41 5.40 -8.66 -10.04
N ARG A 42 5.88 -9.18 -11.18
CA ARG A 42 5.08 -9.96 -12.11
C ARG A 42 5.75 -11.29 -12.37
N GLY A 43 4.95 -12.35 -12.45
CA GLY A 43 5.41 -13.73 -12.62
C GLY A 43 4.26 -14.70 -12.37
N LEU A 44 4.39 -15.93 -12.87
CA LEU A 44 3.32 -16.92 -12.80
C LEU A 44 3.37 -17.71 -11.50
N GLN A 45 2.24 -17.79 -10.78
CA GLN A 45 2.12 -18.48 -9.49
C GLN A 45 2.33 -20.00 -9.55
N ASP A 46 2.31 -20.60 -10.75
CA ASP A 46 2.55 -22.02 -11.01
C ASP A 46 3.98 -22.32 -11.52
N ASP A 47 4.84 -21.30 -11.70
CA ASP A 47 6.26 -21.51 -12.01
C ASP A 47 7.07 -21.72 -10.72
N GLU A 48 7.49 -22.95 -10.46
CA GLU A 48 8.31 -23.32 -9.30
C GLU A 48 9.61 -22.52 -9.19
N ARG A 49 10.21 -22.11 -10.32
CA ARG A 49 11.43 -21.29 -10.30
C ARG A 49 11.13 -19.89 -9.80
N PHE A 50 9.99 -19.32 -10.17
CA PHE A 50 9.54 -18.03 -9.67
C PHE A 50 9.25 -18.09 -8.17
N LEU A 51 8.56 -19.13 -7.70
CA LEU A 51 8.30 -19.34 -6.27
C LEU A 51 9.61 -19.49 -5.47
N SER A 52 10.57 -20.27 -6.00
CA SER A 52 11.90 -20.42 -5.40
C SER A 52 12.67 -19.09 -5.37
N ALA A 53 12.59 -18.28 -6.44
CA ALA A 53 13.21 -16.97 -6.50
C ALA A 53 12.62 -16.02 -5.45
N LEU A 54 11.29 -15.96 -5.31
CA LEU A 54 10.63 -15.17 -4.27
C LEU A 54 11.06 -15.57 -2.85
N ASN A 55 11.11 -16.87 -2.57
CA ASN A 55 11.58 -17.38 -1.28
C ASN A 55 13.03 -16.95 -0.99
N SER A 56 13.91 -16.97 -1.99
CA SER A 56 15.30 -16.50 -1.85
C SER A 56 15.42 -15.00 -1.53
N LEU A 57 14.40 -14.21 -1.90
CA LEU A 57 14.27 -12.78 -1.59
C LEU A 57 13.60 -12.53 -0.23
N GLY A 58 13.26 -13.58 0.52
CA GLY A 58 12.54 -13.52 1.79
C GLY A 58 11.05 -13.20 1.64
N LEU A 59 10.48 -13.43 0.44
CA LEU A 59 9.05 -13.25 0.17
C LEU A 59 8.32 -14.59 0.19
N ILE A 60 7.26 -14.66 0.98
CA ILE A 60 6.32 -15.78 0.97
C ILE A 60 5.15 -15.39 0.08
N MET A 61 4.91 -16.19 -0.96
CA MET A 61 3.81 -15.98 -1.90
C MET A 61 2.47 -15.86 -1.17
N PRO A 62 1.72 -14.74 -1.31
CA PRO A 62 0.38 -14.64 -0.77
C PRO A 62 -0.58 -15.51 -1.59
N GLU A 63 -1.53 -16.15 -0.91
CA GLU A 63 -2.69 -16.74 -1.57
C GLU A 63 -3.54 -15.66 -2.26
N PRO A 64 -4.43 -16.04 -3.20
CA PRO A 64 -5.35 -15.10 -3.83
C PRO A 64 -6.14 -14.25 -2.81
N MET A 65 -6.16 -12.93 -3.05
CA MET A 65 -6.78 -11.93 -2.17
C MET A 65 -6.20 -11.91 -0.74
N LYS A 66 -4.94 -12.32 -0.57
CA LYS A 66 -4.21 -12.25 0.70
C LYS A 66 -3.01 -11.33 0.63
N ILE A 67 -2.49 -11.05 1.81
CA ILE A 67 -1.17 -10.48 2.01
C ILE A 67 -0.31 -11.45 2.81
N THR A 68 0.98 -11.42 2.55
CA THR A 68 1.98 -11.93 3.49
C THR A 68 2.70 -10.73 4.10
N VAL A 69 2.88 -10.74 5.42
CA VAL A 69 3.61 -9.71 6.15
C VAL A 69 4.83 -10.37 6.79
N ASN A 70 6.01 -9.82 6.54
CA ASN A 70 7.26 -10.24 7.17
C ASN A 70 8.13 -9.02 7.45
N ASP A 71 8.71 -8.92 8.65
CA ASP A 71 9.47 -7.78 9.11
C ASP A 71 8.74 -6.45 8.83
N ASN A 72 9.33 -5.59 7.99
CA ASN A 72 8.78 -4.30 7.56
C ASN A 72 8.22 -4.34 6.12
N ARG A 73 7.92 -5.53 5.60
CA ARG A 73 7.45 -5.76 4.24
C ARG A 73 6.03 -6.31 4.22
N THR A 74 5.22 -5.81 3.30
CA THR A 74 3.89 -6.37 3.00
C THR A 74 3.84 -6.76 1.54
N PHE A 75 3.68 -8.05 1.26
CA PHE A 75 3.55 -8.57 -0.09
C PHE A 75 2.08 -8.85 -0.38
N ILE A 76 1.54 -8.16 -1.39
CA ILE A 76 0.11 -8.07 -1.67
C ILE A 76 -0.21 -8.80 -2.98
N TRP A 77 -1.17 -9.72 -2.93
CA TRP A 77 -1.76 -10.29 -4.14
C TRP A 77 -2.63 -9.25 -4.85
N VAL A 78 -2.38 -9.00 -6.14
CA VAL A 78 -3.16 -8.06 -6.97
C VAL A 78 -3.95 -8.80 -8.06
N SER A 79 -3.30 -9.71 -8.77
CA SER A 79 -3.88 -10.61 -9.77
C SER A 79 -3.12 -11.95 -9.78
N PRO A 80 -3.54 -12.96 -10.56
CA PRO A 80 -2.83 -14.23 -10.67
C PRO A 80 -1.36 -14.15 -11.11
N ASP A 81 -0.97 -13.06 -11.79
CA ASP A 81 0.38 -12.83 -12.30
C ASP A 81 0.98 -11.48 -11.85
N GLU A 82 0.32 -10.75 -10.94
CA GLU A 82 0.70 -9.43 -10.47
C GLU A 82 0.62 -9.32 -8.96
N PHE A 83 1.69 -8.77 -8.38
CA PHE A 83 1.85 -8.60 -6.95
C PHE A 83 2.48 -7.25 -6.65
N LEU A 84 2.19 -6.71 -5.47
CA LEU A 84 2.76 -5.45 -5.01
C LEU A 84 3.49 -5.66 -3.70
N LEU A 85 4.79 -5.37 -3.68
CA LEU A 85 5.58 -5.35 -2.47
C LEU A 85 5.64 -3.92 -1.92
N VAL A 86 5.22 -3.75 -0.67
CA VAL A 86 5.43 -2.55 0.13
C VAL A 86 6.63 -2.80 1.04
N LEU A 87 7.61 -1.89 1.03
CA LEU A 87 8.82 -1.94 1.86
C LEU A 87 9.30 -0.54 2.22
N GLU A 88 10.22 -0.40 3.16
CA GLU A 88 10.84 0.89 3.46
C GLU A 88 11.67 1.42 2.29
N SER A 89 11.69 2.73 2.11
CA SER A 89 12.39 3.34 0.96
C SER A 89 13.89 3.06 0.89
N ASN A 90 14.53 2.85 2.03
CA ASN A 90 15.97 2.57 2.09
C ASN A 90 16.31 1.16 1.56
N ASP A 91 15.37 0.22 1.64
CA ASP A 91 15.58 -1.17 1.22
C ASP A 91 15.33 -1.39 -0.28
N LYS A 92 14.69 -0.41 -0.94
CA LYS A 92 14.19 -0.54 -2.31
C LYS A 92 15.28 -0.90 -3.32
N ILE A 93 16.39 -0.16 -3.32
CA ILE A 93 17.44 -0.31 -4.35
C ILE A 93 18.06 -1.70 -4.24
N GLU A 94 18.45 -2.10 -3.02
CA GLU A 94 19.02 -3.42 -2.77
C GLU A 94 18.04 -4.54 -3.12
N PHE A 95 16.75 -4.38 -2.76
CA PHE A 95 15.72 -5.37 -3.09
C PHE A 95 15.56 -5.55 -4.60
N ILE A 96 15.44 -4.45 -5.35
CA ILE A 96 15.26 -4.48 -6.81
C ILE A 96 16.47 -5.13 -7.49
N ASP A 97 17.69 -4.82 -7.06
CA ASP A 97 18.91 -5.43 -7.61
C ASP A 97 18.97 -6.93 -7.37
N LYS A 98 18.63 -7.38 -6.14
CA LYS A 98 18.54 -8.81 -5.83
C LYS A 98 17.45 -9.50 -6.64
N ALA A 99 16.28 -8.88 -6.76
CA ALA A 99 15.15 -9.41 -7.52
C ALA A 99 15.47 -9.54 -9.01
N ASN A 100 16.10 -8.52 -9.63
CA ASN A 100 16.54 -8.58 -11.02
C ASN A 100 17.52 -9.72 -11.28
N LYS A 101 18.45 -9.97 -10.35
CA LYS A 101 19.37 -11.12 -10.44
C LYS A 101 18.63 -12.45 -10.29
N ALA A 102 17.72 -12.54 -9.31
CA ALA A 102 16.95 -13.75 -9.03
C ALA A 102 16.01 -14.13 -10.19
N PHE A 103 15.43 -13.14 -10.89
CA PHE A 103 14.55 -13.35 -12.03
C PHE A 103 15.28 -13.46 -13.38
N SER A 104 16.61 -13.49 -13.36
CA SER A 104 17.41 -13.61 -14.59
C SER A 104 17.02 -14.89 -15.36
N ASN A 105 16.69 -14.73 -16.65
CA ASN A 105 16.23 -15.80 -17.54
C ASN A 105 14.87 -16.44 -17.15
N MET A 106 14.01 -15.72 -16.43
CA MET A 106 12.64 -16.13 -16.10
C MET A 106 11.62 -15.23 -16.81
N PHE A 107 10.38 -15.72 -16.94
CA PHE A 107 9.24 -14.87 -17.35
C PHE A 107 8.68 -14.15 -16.12
N ALA A 108 9.52 -13.32 -15.50
CA ALA A 108 9.19 -12.54 -14.32
C ALA A 108 9.93 -11.20 -14.38
N TYR A 109 9.36 -10.15 -13.77
CA TYR A 109 10.02 -8.86 -13.70
C TYR A 109 9.66 -8.10 -12.42
N VAL A 110 10.53 -7.14 -12.10
CA VAL A 110 10.40 -6.25 -10.96
C VAL A 110 10.52 -4.79 -11.44
N ILE A 111 9.63 -3.91 -10.98
CA ILE A 111 9.63 -2.48 -11.36
C ILE A 111 9.47 -1.62 -10.11
N ASP A 112 10.29 -0.58 -10.00
CA ASP A 112 10.07 0.50 -9.04
C ASP A 112 8.81 1.28 -9.41
N ASN A 113 7.82 1.24 -8.52
CA ASN A 113 6.57 1.97 -8.64
C ASN A 113 6.34 2.88 -7.43
N SER A 114 7.41 3.34 -6.78
CA SER A 114 7.35 4.02 -5.47
C SER A 114 6.65 5.39 -5.53
N GLY A 115 6.68 6.07 -6.68
CA GLY A 115 5.97 7.32 -6.90
C GLY A 115 4.47 7.17 -7.16
N SER A 116 3.96 5.93 -7.22
CA SER A 116 2.58 5.70 -7.66
C SER A 116 1.54 5.75 -6.55
N TYR A 117 1.90 5.51 -5.29
CA TYR A 117 0.91 5.28 -4.23
C TYR A 117 1.10 6.17 -3.00
N THR A 118 -0.03 6.53 -2.40
CA THR A 118 -0.13 7.04 -1.04
C THR A 118 -0.71 5.94 -0.15
N ASN A 119 -0.10 5.72 1.03
CA ASN A 119 -0.52 4.71 2.00
C ASN A 119 -1.19 5.38 3.19
N LEU A 120 -2.49 5.13 3.33
CA LEU A 120 -3.32 5.61 4.42
C LEU A 120 -3.76 4.44 5.28
N THR A 121 -3.48 4.50 6.57
CA THR A 121 -4.01 3.57 7.56
C THR A 121 -5.17 4.23 8.29
N ILE A 122 -6.27 3.50 8.40
CA ILE A 122 -7.50 3.96 9.01
C ILE A 122 -7.85 3.04 10.18
N SER A 123 -8.23 3.62 11.32
CA SER A 123 -8.51 2.90 12.58
C SER A 123 -9.43 3.71 13.50
N GLY A 124 -9.76 3.15 14.68
CA GLY A 124 -10.61 3.76 15.70
C GLY A 124 -12.06 3.22 15.71
N ASN A 125 -12.90 3.62 16.67
CA ASN A 125 -14.32 3.23 16.68
C ASN A 125 -15.11 3.78 15.46
N ASN A 126 -15.91 2.95 14.79
CA ASN A 126 -16.74 3.34 13.62
C ASN A 126 -15.96 3.55 12.30
N TYR A 127 -14.67 3.19 12.24
CA TYR A 127 -13.91 3.31 10.98
C TYR A 127 -14.51 2.47 9.84
N LEU A 128 -15.14 1.34 10.16
CA LEU A 128 -15.85 0.50 9.21
C LEU A 128 -17.13 1.17 8.69
N ASP A 129 -17.81 1.96 9.51
CA ASP A 129 -19.00 2.72 9.09
C ASP A 129 -18.63 3.82 8.09
N VAL A 130 -17.49 4.50 8.33
CA VAL A 130 -16.91 5.44 7.35
C VAL A 130 -16.60 4.73 6.03
N MET A 131 -15.97 3.55 6.08
CA MET A 131 -15.65 2.78 4.87
C MET A 131 -16.92 2.33 4.12
N ALA A 132 -17.98 1.95 4.83
CA ALA A 132 -19.26 1.53 4.25
C ALA A 132 -19.96 2.66 3.47
N LYS A 133 -19.75 3.93 3.84
CA LYS A 133 -20.25 5.08 3.06
C LYS A 133 -19.52 5.24 1.72
N LEU A 134 -18.30 4.74 1.63
CA LEU A 134 -17.40 5.03 0.51
C LEU A 134 -17.29 3.87 -0.46
N SER A 135 -17.58 2.64 -0.08
CA SER A 135 -17.38 1.49 -0.97
C SER A 135 -18.44 0.42 -0.74
N PRO A 136 -18.90 -0.26 -1.81
CA PRO A 136 -19.92 -1.30 -1.69
C PRO A 136 -19.40 -2.61 -1.05
N TYR A 137 -18.09 -2.72 -0.82
CA TYR A 137 -17.50 -3.90 -0.20
C TYR A 137 -17.78 -3.93 1.31
N ASP A 138 -18.14 -5.10 1.84
CA ASP A 138 -18.36 -5.29 3.28
C ASP A 138 -17.03 -5.49 4.03
N TYR A 139 -16.52 -4.42 4.62
CA TYR A 139 -15.27 -4.44 5.37
C TYR A 139 -15.34 -5.15 6.73
N LEU A 140 -16.53 -5.45 7.26
CA LEU A 140 -16.67 -6.30 8.46
C LEU A 140 -16.14 -7.71 8.16
N ASN A 141 -16.32 -8.17 6.93
CA ASN A 141 -15.87 -9.47 6.45
C ASN A 141 -14.43 -9.47 5.92
N LEU A 142 -13.74 -8.31 5.87
CA LEU A 142 -12.33 -8.26 5.50
C LEU A 142 -11.46 -8.82 6.62
N LYS A 143 -11.08 -10.10 6.55
CA LYS A 143 -10.28 -10.75 7.58
C LYS A 143 -8.84 -10.22 7.60
N LYS A 144 -8.18 -10.31 8.77
CA LYS A 144 -6.72 -10.10 8.87
C LYS A 144 -5.99 -10.94 7.81
N HIS A 145 -4.93 -10.37 7.25
CA HIS A 145 -4.14 -10.88 6.13
C HIS A 145 -4.88 -10.97 4.79
N SER A 146 -5.99 -10.25 4.62
CA SER A 146 -6.69 -10.16 3.33
C SER A 146 -6.36 -8.86 2.60
N ALA A 147 -6.44 -8.91 1.28
CA ALA A 147 -6.32 -7.78 0.37
C ALA A 147 -7.38 -7.85 -0.73
N LEU A 148 -7.77 -6.70 -1.25
CA LEU A 148 -8.67 -6.59 -2.39
C LEU A 148 -8.40 -5.30 -3.17
N SER A 149 -8.77 -5.31 -4.45
CA SER A 149 -8.81 -4.11 -5.28
C SER A 149 -10.27 -3.70 -5.48
N THR A 150 -10.61 -2.45 -5.22
CA THR A 150 -11.97 -1.92 -5.36
C THR A 150 -11.94 -0.44 -5.69
N ASN A 151 -13.11 0.15 -5.89
CA ASN A 151 -13.28 1.59 -5.88
C ASN A 151 -13.69 2.05 -4.48
N LEU A 152 -12.94 3.00 -3.94
CA LEU A 152 -13.27 3.73 -2.72
C LEU A 152 -13.72 5.14 -3.14
N ALA A 153 -15.01 5.41 -2.94
CA ALA A 153 -15.78 6.45 -3.59
C ALA A 153 -15.66 6.36 -5.12
N LYS A 154 -14.78 7.17 -5.72
CA LYS A 154 -14.48 7.17 -7.16
C LYS A 154 -13.01 6.92 -7.48
N ALA A 155 -12.21 6.58 -6.48
CA ALA A 155 -10.78 6.33 -6.63
C ALA A 155 -10.50 4.82 -6.60
N PRO A 156 -9.81 4.27 -7.62
CA PRO A 156 -9.29 2.91 -7.55
C PRO A 156 -8.30 2.78 -6.39
N ALA A 157 -8.48 1.73 -5.58
CA ALA A 157 -7.68 1.50 -4.39
C ALA A 157 -7.40 0.01 -4.18
N ILE A 158 -6.20 -0.27 -3.66
CA ILE A 158 -5.87 -1.58 -3.07
C ILE A 158 -6.06 -1.43 -1.57
N ILE A 159 -6.90 -2.27 -0.99
CA ILE A 159 -7.23 -2.25 0.44
C ILE A 159 -6.74 -3.55 1.05
N PHE A 160 -6.00 -3.46 2.15
CA PHE A 160 -5.51 -4.65 2.85
C PHE A 160 -5.56 -4.49 4.37
N ARG A 161 -5.59 -5.62 5.07
CA ARG A 161 -5.73 -5.67 6.53
C ARG A 161 -4.57 -6.43 7.17
N SER A 162 -3.53 -5.70 7.58
CA SER A 162 -2.38 -6.28 8.30
C SER A 162 -2.67 -6.53 9.78
N ARG A 163 -3.52 -5.69 10.40
CA ARG A 163 -3.91 -5.77 11.81
C ARG A 163 -5.42 -5.92 11.97
N SER A 164 -5.87 -6.41 13.11
CA SER A 164 -7.30 -6.60 13.38
C SER A 164 -8.04 -5.30 13.68
N ASP A 165 -7.35 -4.22 14.01
CA ASP A 165 -7.90 -2.94 14.47
C ASP A 165 -7.81 -1.81 13.43
N SER A 166 -7.31 -2.11 12.24
CA SER A 166 -7.13 -1.11 11.19
C SER A 166 -7.26 -1.70 9.79
N ILE A 167 -7.41 -0.83 8.80
CA ILE A 167 -7.30 -1.16 7.38
C ILE A 167 -6.31 -0.19 6.75
N THR A 168 -5.52 -0.67 5.79
CA THR A 168 -4.65 0.16 4.97
C THR A 168 -5.20 0.29 3.56
N ILE A 169 -5.16 1.50 3.03
CA ILE A 169 -5.60 1.88 1.70
C ILE A 169 -4.38 2.38 0.94
N LEU A 170 -4.12 1.77 -0.21
CA LEU A 170 -3.21 2.30 -1.22
C LEU A 170 -4.05 2.92 -2.33
N VAL A 171 -3.86 4.23 -2.51
CA VAL A 171 -4.49 4.99 -3.59
C VAL A 171 -3.40 5.56 -4.48
N ARG A 172 -3.68 5.71 -5.78
CA ARG A 172 -2.71 6.38 -6.67
C ARG A 172 -2.44 7.81 -6.16
N PHE A 173 -1.18 8.26 -6.24
CA PHE A 173 -0.74 9.53 -5.63
C PHE A 173 -1.61 10.72 -6.06
N SER A 174 -2.07 10.74 -7.32
CA SER A 174 -2.90 11.81 -7.88
C SER A 174 -4.32 11.87 -7.30
N PHE A 175 -4.80 10.78 -6.69
CA PHE A 175 -6.09 10.70 -6.03
C PHE A 175 -6.00 10.91 -4.52
N ALA A 176 -4.79 11.05 -3.95
CA ALA A 176 -4.61 11.15 -2.51
C ALA A 176 -5.38 12.31 -1.90
N ASP A 177 -5.25 13.51 -2.48
CA ASP A 177 -5.97 14.72 -2.04
C ASP A 177 -7.49 14.54 -2.07
N TYR A 178 -8.00 13.98 -3.17
CA TYR A 178 -9.42 13.69 -3.32
C TYR A 178 -9.89 12.72 -2.23
N LEU A 179 -9.16 11.62 -2.02
CA LEU A 179 -9.53 10.61 -1.05
C LEU A 179 -9.49 11.18 0.37
N TRP A 180 -8.49 11.99 0.71
CA TRP A 180 -8.40 12.66 2.01
C TRP A 180 -9.65 13.48 2.32
N ARG A 181 -10.05 14.37 1.40
CA ARG A 181 -11.23 15.24 1.57
C ARG A 181 -12.53 14.46 1.69
N ILE A 182 -12.64 13.35 0.95
CA ILE A 182 -13.80 12.46 1.03
C ILE A 182 -13.85 11.72 2.36
N LEU A 183 -12.71 11.27 2.87
CA LEU A 183 -12.61 10.62 4.18
C LEU A 183 -12.98 11.58 5.31
N GLU A 184 -12.45 12.80 5.30
CA GLU A 184 -12.83 13.86 6.27
C GLU A 184 -14.33 14.12 6.26
N ASN A 185 -14.93 14.25 5.07
CA ASN A 185 -16.36 14.48 4.95
C ASN A 185 -17.18 13.28 5.45
N ALA A 186 -16.77 12.06 5.12
CA ALA A 186 -17.47 10.83 5.53
C ALA A 186 -17.35 10.55 7.04
N SER A 187 -16.26 11.00 7.67
CA SER A 187 -16.01 10.85 9.10
C SER A 187 -16.59 11.99 9.95
N SER A 188 -17.16 13.03 9.35
CA SER A 188 -17.58 14.26 10.04
C SER A 188 -18.54 14.07 11.22
N GLU A 189 -19.29 12.97 11.27
CA GLU A 189 -20.18 12.62 12.39
C GLU A 189 -19.49 11.89 13.56
N TYR A 190 -18.22 11.51 13.39
CA TYR A 190 -17.40 10.78 14.38
C TYR A 190 -16.20 11.60 14.88
N THR A 191 -16.03 12.81 14.35
CA THR A 191 -14.98 13.79 14.68
C THR A 191 -15.53 14.92 15.51
#